data_AF-L9W3M1-F1
#
_entry.id   AF-L9W3M1-F1
#
_cell.length_a   1.000
_cell.length_b   1.000
_cell.length_c   1.000
_cell.angle_alpha   90.00
_cell.angle_beta   90.00
_cell.angle_gamma   90.00
#
_symmetry.space_group_name_H-M   'P 1'
#
loop_
_entity.id
_entity.type
_entity.pdbx_description
1 polymer ?
#
loop_
_entity_poly.entity_id
_entity_poly.type
_entity_poly.pdbx_seq_one_letter_code
_entity_poly.pdbx_strand_id
1 'polypeptide(L)'
;MSVRLDEVNRRIIHALMGDARNTSAPMIAKQVGVSPATVRNRIAQLEDAGIIRGYHANVDFDAAAGMLRTLYVGTAPIEERARIAQQARTITGVVNVREFVAGQENLHVLAVGDDVEAVNDVARELTSLEIAIEDEKVVRTEQFQAYHPFGPAETHQQFSDYISLAGGNKVVELTVDDDAPIAGMSLERAAQEGVLEDGVLVVSIERDDAVLTPRGDSEIRPGDILTVLSRGGFTESMFEVFEAEGN
;
A
#
# COMPACT_ATOMS: atom_id res chain seq x y z
N MET A 1 2.03 -6.27 31.09
CA MET A 1 3.00 -7.24 30.52
C MET A 1 3.39 -6.71 29.15
N SER A 2 4.69 -6.52 28.85
CA SER A 2 5.09 -6.02 27.54
C SER A 2 5.01 -7.14 26.50
N VAL A 3 4.14 -7.00 25.50
CA VAL A 3 4.08 -7.94 24.38
C VAL A 3 5.36 -7.81 23.56
N ARG A 4 6.07 -8.92 23.34
CA ARG A 4 7.29 -8.94 22.53
C ARG A 4 6.92 -9.03 21.05
N LEU A 5 7.44 -8.14 20.21
CA LEU A 5 7.33 -8.24 18.75
C LEU A 5 8.35 -9.23 18.18
N ASP A 6 8.13 -10.53 18.45
CA ASP A 6 8.83 -11.61 17.76
C ASP A 6 8.27 -11.82 16.34
N GLU A 7 8.93 -12.69 15.57
CA GLU A 7 8.56 -12.96 14.18
C GLU A 7 7.08 -13.34 14.02
N VAL A 8 6.56 -14.21 14.90
CA VAL A 8 5.14 -14.61 14.86
C VAL A 8 4.22 -13.40 15.03
N ASN A 9 4.49 -12.53 16.01
CA ASN A 9 3.67 -11.33 16.22
C ASN A 9 3.79 -10.34 15.05
N ARG A 10 4.97 -10.17 14.45
CA ARG A 10 5.14 -9.34 13.25
C ARG A 10 4.29 -9.87 12.09
N ARG A 11 4.32 -11.18 11.84
CA ARG A 11 3.55 -11.82 10.77
C ARG A 11 2.04 -11.74 10.97
N ILE A 12 1.59 -11.87 12.21
CA ILE A 12 0.19 -11.63 12.57
C ILE A 12 -0.21 -10.21 12.20
N ILE A 13 0.57 -9.21 12.62
CA ILE A 13 0.28 -7.80 12.32
C ILE A 13 0.28 -7.57 10.80
N HIS A 14 1.29 -8.05 10.08
CA HIS A 14 1.37 -7.92 8.63
C HIS A 14 0.14 -8.48 7.91
N ALA A 15 -0.26 -9.70 8.24
CA ALA A 15 -1.42 -10.34 7.60
C ALA A 15 -2.73 -9.58 7.87
N LEU A 16 -2.91 -9.11 9.11
CA LEU A 16 -4.10 -8.35 9.50
C LEU A 16 -4.13 -6.93 8.91
N MET A 17 -2.98 -6.29 8.67
CA MET A 17 -2.91 -5.01 7.97
C MET A 17 -3.38 -5.12 6.52
N GLY A 18 -3.13 -6.26 5.85
CA GLY A 18 -3.54 -6.49 4.47
C GLY A 18 -5.04 -6.74 4.32
N ASP A 19 -5.57 -7.76 5.01
CA ASP A 19 -7.00 -8.09 4.96
C ASP A 19 -7.44 -8.81 6.25
N ALA A 20 -7.71 -8.02 7.31
CA ALA A 20 -8.18 -8.58 8.57
C ALA A 20 -9.52 -9.33 8.47
N ARG A 21 -10.37 -9.04 7.47
CA ARG A 21 -11.71 -9.66 7.35
C ARG A 21 -11.61 -11.10 6.87
N ASN A 22 -10.74 -11.36 5.90
CA ASN A 22 -10.59 -12.69 5.31
C ASN A 22 -9.38 -13.48 5.85
N THR A 23 -8.50 -12.82 6.60
CA THR A 23 -7.35 -13.49 7.23
C THR A 23 -7.75 -14.24 8.50
N SER A 24 -7.79 -15.56 8.42
CA SER A 24 -8.13 -16.42 9.56
C SER A 24 -6.90 -16.87 10.37
N ALA A 25 -7.09 -17.12 11.66
CA ALA A 25 -6.02 -17.65 12.52
C ALA A 25 -5.37 -18.95 12.00
N PRO A 26 -6.11 -19.93 11.42
CA PRO A 26 -5.50 -21.09 10.76
C PRO A 26 -4.59 -20.75 9.57
N MET A 27 -4.93 -19.73 8.77
CA MET A 27 -4.09 -19.30 7.64
C MET A 27 -2.76 -18.75 8.12
N ILE A 28 -2.79 -17.82 9.10
CA ILE A 28 -1.58 -17.27 9.70
C ILE A 28 -0.75 -18.38 10.37
N ALA A 29 -1.42 -19.29 11.10
CA ALA A 29 -0.79 -20.40 11.78
C ALA A 29 0.01 -21.31 10.82
N LYS A 30 -0.56 -21.61 9.64
CA LYS A 30 0.11 -22.36 8.57
C LYS A 30 1.34 -21.62 8.05
N GLN A 31 1.26 -20.30 7.87
CA GLN A 31 2.37 -19.49 7.35
C GLN A 31 3.55 -19.38 8.33
N VAL A 32 3.28 -19.35 9.65
CA VAL A 32 4.30 -19.08 10.68
C VAL A 32 4.70 -20.31 11.49
N GLY A 33 4.15 -21.49 11.17
CA GLY A 33 4.53 -22.76 11.80
C GLY A 33 4.08 -22.90 13.27
N VAL A 34 2.92 -22.36 13.63
CA VAL A 34 2.36 -22.48 15.00
C VAL A 34 0.92 -22.99 15.00
N SER A 35 0.34 -23.23 16.17
CA SER A 35 -1.08 -23.65 16.25
C SER A 35 -2.04 -22.46 16.04
N PRO A 36 -3.25 -22.68 15.48
CA PRO A 36 -4.28 -21.64 15.38
C PRO A 36 -4.68 -21.05 16.75
N ALA A 37 -4.63 -21.84 17.82
CA ALA A 37 -4.89 -21.36 19.18
C ALA A 37 -3.80 -20.37 19.64
N THR A 38 -2.53 -20.65 19.32
CA THR A 38 -1.40 -19.73 19.58
C THR A 38 -1.60 -18.40 18.88
N VAL A 39 -2.04 -18.40 17.62
CA VAL A 39 -2.31 -17.16 16.86
C VAL A 39 -3.43 -16.34 17.52
N ARG A 40 -4.57 -16.97 17.85
CA ARG A 40 -5.69 -16.26 18.51
C ARG A 40 -5.26 -15.62 19.82
N ASN A 41 -4.51 -16.35 20.64
CA ASN A 41 -4.00 -15.83 21.91
C ASN A 41 -3.06 -14.64 21.70
N ARG A 42 -2.25 -14.67 20.65
CA ARG A 42 -1.34 -13.56 20.31
C ARG A 42 -2.08 -12.34 19.77
N ILE A 43 -3.11 -12.53 18.94
CA ILE A 43 -3.99 -11.44 18.50
C ILE A 43 -4.62 -10.74 19.71
N ALA A 44 -5.23 -11.51 20.62
CA ALA A 44 -5.82 -10.96 21.83
C ALA A 44 -4.79 -10.19 22.68
N GLN A 45 -3.56 -10.72 22.83
CA GLN A 45 -2.49 -10.01 23.54
C GLN A 45 -2.08 -8.70 22.85
N LEU A 46 -2.01 -8.68 21.51
CA LEU A 46 -1.69 -7.48 20.73
C LEU A 46 -2.78 -6.42 20.84
N GLU A 47 -4.05 -6.84 20.88
CA GLU A 47 -5.22 -5.98 21.10
C GLU A 47 -5.24 -5.44 22.54
N ASP A 48 -5.09 -6.30 23.55
CA ASP A 48 -5.04 -5.92 24.97
C ASP A 48 -3.89 -4.96 25.27
N ALA A 49 -2.76 -5.09 24.56
CA ALA A 49 -1.62 -4.20 24.66
C ALA A 49 -1.77 -2.89 23.87
N GLY A 50 -2.85 -2.72 23.10
CA GLY A 50 -3.09 -1.55 22.26
C GLY A 50 -2.17 -1.44 21.04
N ILE A 51 -1.46 -2.52 20.69
CA ILE A 51 -0.61 -2.58 19.49
C ILE A 51 -1.51 -2.68 18.26
N ILE A 52 -2.52 -3.56 18.31
CA ILE A 52 -3.64 -3.54 17.36
C ILE A 52 -4.75 -2.69 18.00
N ARG A 53 -5.06 -1.56 17.38
CA ARG A 53 -6.03 -0.59 17.93
C ARG A 53 -7.44 -0.76 17.37
N GLY A 54 -7.59 -1.49 16.27
CA GLY A 54 -8.87 -1.72 15.62
C GLY A 54 -8.71 -2.25 14.21
N TYR A 55 -9.84 -2.67 13.64
CA TYR A 55 -9.97 -3.11 12.26
C TYR A 55 -11.03 -2.24 11.60
N HIS A 56 -10.65 -1.54 10.54
CA HIS A 56 -11.53 -0.60 9.86
C HIS A 56 -11.67 -1.01 8.40
N ALA A 57 -12.90 -0.97 7.89
CA ALA A 57 -13.11 -1.06 6.45
C ALA A 57 -12.59 0.23 5.79
N ASN A 58 -11.82 0.09 4.71
CA ASN A 58 -11.54 1.20 3.81
C ASN A 58 -12.73 1.34 2.86
N VAL A 59 -13.45 2.47 2.93
CA VAL A 59 -14.70 2.67 2.19
C VAL A 59 -14.50 3.78 1.17
N ASP A 60 -14.82 3.48 -0.09
CA ASP A 60 -14.95 4.51 -1.12
C ASP A 60 -16.37 5.11 -1.07
N PHE A 61 -16.49 6.26 -0.42
CA PHE A 61 -17.76 6.96 -0.25
C PHE A 61 -18.28 7.60 -1.56
N ASP A 62 -17.39 7.89 -2.52
CA ASP A 62 -17.78 8.37 -3.84
C ASP A 62 -18.45 7.23 -4.62
N ALA A 63 -17.81 6.06 -4.67
CA ALA A 63 -18.40 4.87 -5.29
C ALA A 63 -19.68 4.38 -4.57
N ALA A 64 -19.77 4.55 -3.25
CA ALA A 64 -20.92 4.09 -2.47
C ALA A 64 -22.16 4.98 -2.65
N ALA A 65 -22.00 6.30 -2.69
CA ALA A 65 -23.12 7.24 -2.68
C ALA A 65 -22.82 8.63 -3.32
N GLY A 66 -21.74 8.77 -4.10
CA GLY A 66 -21.32 10.03 -4.70
C GLY A 66 -20.85 11.08 -3.69
N MET A 67 -20.46 10.63 -2.49
CA MET A 67 -20.13 11.52 -1.37
C MET A 67 -18.70 12.07 -1.48
N LEU A 68 -18.54 13.33 -1.09
CA LEU A 68 -17.27 14.02 -1.03
C LEU A 68 -16.51 13.65 0.24
N ARG A 69 -15.23 13.32 0.09
CA ARG A 69 -14.28 13.16 1.19
C ARG A 69 -13.39 14.40 1.27
N THR A 70 -13.41 15.10 2.40
CA THR A 70 -12.61 16.31 2.61
C THR A 70 -11.71 16.16 3.82
N LEU A 71 -10.42 16.41 3.62
CA LEU A 71 -9.42 16.50 4.66
C LEU A 71 -9.23 17.97 5.05
N TYR A 72 -9.58 18.29 6.30
CA TYR A 72 -9.24 19.55 6.94
C TYR A 72 -7.89 19.43 7.63
N VAL A 73 -6.99 20.36 7.31
CA VAL A 73 -5.74 20.57 8.04
C VAL A 73 -5.95 21.77 8.94
N GLY A 74 -5.79 21.54 10.24
CA GLY A 74 -6.09 22.53 11.25
C GLY A 74 -5.04 22.59 12.36
N THR A 75 -4.98 23.73 13.05
CA THR A 75 -4.25 23.90 14.30
C THR A 75 -5.20 24.04 15.47
N ALA A 76 -4.96 23.27 16.53
CA ALA A 76 -5.55 23.46 17.85
C ALA A 76 -4.47 23.80 18.90
N PRO A 77 -4.82 24.49 20.00
CA PRO A 77 -3.92 24.69 21.14
C PRO A 77 -3.39 23.36 21.68
N ILE A 78 -2.08 23.26 21.94
CA ILE A 78 -1.41 21.98 22.26
C ILE A 78 -2.00 21.32 23.52
N GLU A 79 -2.28 22.13 24.53
CA GLU A 79 -2.86 21.74 25.82
C GLU A 79 -4.31 21.24 25.71
N GLU A 80 -5.05 21.69 24.70
CA GLU A 80 -6.46 21.34 24.49
C GLU A 80 -6.66 20.34 23.35
N ARG A 81 -5.62 20.09 22.53
CA ARG A 81 -5.71 19.32 21.29
C ARG A 81 -6.37 17.96 21.45
N ALA A 82 -6.02 17.21 22.50
CA ALA A 82 -6.62 15.89 22.74
C ALA A 82 -8.13 15.97 23.05
N ARG A 83 -8.55 17.00 23.81
CA ARG A 83 -9.96 17.26 24.12
C ARG A 83 -10.72 17.70 22.87
N ILE A 84 -10.15 18.62 22.10
CA ILE A 84 -10.71 19.12 20.84
C ILE A 84 -10.82 18.00 19.81
N ALA A 85 -9.79 17.16 19.65
CA ALA A 85 -9.81 16.00 18.77
C ALA A 85 -10.93 15.02 19.15
N GLN A 86 -11.18 14.80 20.44
CA GLN A 86 -12.27 13.96 20.90
C GLN A 86 -13.65 14.56 20.57
N GLN A 87 -13.80 15.88 20.67
CA GLN A 87 -15.05 16.57 20.30
C GLN A 87 -15.25 16.60 18.78
N ALA A 88 -14.18 16.81 17.99
CA ALA A 88 -14.26 16.78 16.54
C ALA A 88 -14.80 15.43 16.02
N ARG A 89 -14.47 14.33 16.69
CA ARG A 89 -14.99 12.99 16.37
C ARG A 89 -16.51 12.84 16.56
N THR A 90 -17.18 13.76 17.25
CA THR A 90 -18.64 13.72 17.44
C THR A 90 -19.39 14.53 16.40
N ILE A 91 -18.69 15.30 15.56
CA ILE A 91 -19.28 16.07 14.46
C ILE A 91 -19.81 15.11 13.40
N THR A 92 -21.02 15.36 12.91
CA THR A 92 -21.63 14.54 11.87
C THR A 92 -20.79 14.61 10.59
N GLY A 93 -20.51 13.46 9.97
CA GLY A 93 -19.67 13.37 8.78
C GLY A 93 -18.17 13.19 9.08
N VAL A 94 -17.69 13.46 10.29
CA VAL A 94 -16.28 13.19 10.65
C VAL A 94 -16.05 11.69 10.79
N VAL A 95 -15.15 11.14 9.97
CA VAL A 95 -14.82 9.70 9.94
C VAL A 95 -13.42 9.41 10.48
N ASN A 96 -12.53 10.40 10.54
CA ASN A 96 -11.19 10.23 11.08
C ASN A 96 -10.65 11.55 11.66
N VAL A 97 -9.94 11.47 12.79
CA VAL A 97 -9.17 12.58 13.36
C VAL A 97 -7.77 12.07 13.69
N ARG A 98 -6.74 12.76 13.21
CA ARG A 98 -5.32 12.46 13.48
C ARG A 98 -4.68 13.64 14.18
N GLU A 99 -3.93 13.35 15.24
CA GLU A 99 -3.15 14.34 15.98
C GLU A 99 -1.67 14.25 15.62
N PHE A 100 -1.02 15.39 15.45
CA PHE A 100 0.41 15.49 15.21
C PHE A 100 1.10 16.19 16.37
N VAL A 101 2.39 15.90 16.56
CA VAL A 101 3.22 16.52 17.61
C VAL A 101 3.58 17.98 17.29
N ALA A 102 3.43 18.39 16.02
CA ALA A 102 3.75 19.73 15.55
C ALA A 102 2.98 20.84 16.31
N GLY A 103 3.55 22.05 16.30
CA GLY A 103 2.91 23.22 16.91
C GLY A 103 1.83 23.87 16.03
N GLN A 104 1.87 23.64 14.73
CA GLN A 104 0.90 24.09 13.72
C GLN A 104 0.52 22.89 12.84
N GLU A 105 -0.59 22.99 12.10
CA GLU A 105 -1.16 21.90 11.29
C GLU A 105 -1.21 20.59 12.08
N ASN A 106 -1.60 20.71 13.35
CA ASN A 106 -1.44 19.65 14.35
C ASN A 106 -2.67 18.74 14.48
N LEU A 107 -3.70 18.99 13.69
CA LEU A 107 -4.88 18.16 13.53
C LEU A 107 -5.20 17.96 12.05
N HIS A 108 -5.43 16.70 11.67
CA HIS A 108 -6.06 16.35 10.40
C HIS A 108 -7.43 15.74 10.68
N VAL A 109 -8.49 16.29 10.09
CA VAL A 109 -9.86 15.76 10.21
C VAL A 109 -10.35 15.34 8.83
N LEU A 110 -10.65 14.06 8.66
CA LEU A 110 -11.30 13.55 7.45
C LEU A 110 -12.81 13.52 7.67
N ALA A 111 -13.54 14.19 6.79
CA ALA A 111 -14.99 14.23 6.79
C ALA A 111 -15.57 13.71 5.47
N VAL A 112 -16.80 13.22 5.55
CA VAL A 112 -17.61 12.76 4.43
C VAL A 112 -18.91 13.57 4.42
N GLY A 113 -19.26 14.12 3.27
CA GLY A 113 -20.53 14.82 3.04
C GLY A 113 -21.17 14.38 1.72
N ASP A 114 -22.49 14.41 1.64
CA ASP A 114 -23.26 14.15 0.42
C ASP A 114 -23.13 15.28 -0.61
N ASP A 115 -22.87 16.50 -0.15
CA ASP A 115 -22.60 17.64 -1.00
C ASP A 115 -21.60 18.63 -0.37
N VAL A 116 -21.41 19.75 -1.05
CA VAL A 116 -20.54 20.84 -0.60
C VAL A 116 -21.09 21.54 0.65
N GLU A 117 -22.41 21.56 0.86
CA GLU A 117 -23.03 22.19 2.03
C GLU A 117 -22.75 21.36 3.29
N ALA A 118 -22.91 20.04 3.23
CA ALA A 118 -22.59 19.14 4.34
C ALA A 118 -21.11 19.20 4.76
N VAL A 119 -20.20 19.31 3.79
CA VAL A 119 -18.77 19.52 4.05
C VAL A 119 -18.55 20.89 4.72
N ASN A 120 -19.19 21.95 4.22
CA ASN A 120 -19.10 23.28 4.85
C ASN A 120 -19.69 23.33 6.28
N ASP A 121 -20.71 22.53 6.58
CA ASP A 121 -21.23 22.38 7.94
C ASP A 121 -20.17 21.81 8.89
N VAL A 122 -19.45 20.77 8.46
CA VAL A 122 -18.33 20.23 9.24
C VAL A 122 -17.25 21.29 9.48
N ALA A 123 -16.87 22.07 8.47
CA ALA A 123 -15.87 23.13 8.62
C ALA A 123 -16.30 24.18 9.67
N ARG A 124 -17.58 24.56 9.68
CA ARG A 124 -18.15 25.47 10.69
C ARG A 124 -18.10 24.88 12.09
N GLU A 125 -18.49 23.62 12.25
CA GLU A 125 -18.44 22.92 13.54
C GLU A 125 -17.00 22.80 14.05
N LEU A 126 -16.03 22.44 13.20
CA LEU A 126 -14.61 22.38 13.57
C LEU A 126 -14.09 23.75 14.03
N THR A 127 -14.43 24.82 13.32
CA THR A 127 -14.06 26.19 13.71
C THR A 127 -14.66 26.57 15.07
N SER A 128 -15.88 26.11 15.38
CA SER A 128 -16.53 26.35 16.68
C SER A 128 -15.83 25.65 17.86
N LEU A 129 -15.03 24.62 17.57
CA LEU A 129 -14.15 23.94 18.53
C LEU A 129 -12.77 24.59 18.66
N GLU A 130 -12.61 25.82 18.13
CA GLU A 130 -11.35 26.58 18.14
C GLU A 130 -10.23 25.93 17.31
N ILE A 131 -10.58 25.10 16.33
CA ILE A 131 -9.64 24.62 15.32
C ILE A 131 -9.51 25.70 14.25
N ALA A 132 -8.31 26.26 14.11
CA ALA A 132 -7.99 27.14 13.00
C ALA A 132 -7.72 26.27 11.76
N ILE A 133 -8.62 26.28 10.77
CA ILE A 133 -8.43 25.52 9.53
C ILE A 133 -7.52 26.31 8.59
N GLU A 134 -6.39 25.74 8.20
CA GLU A 134 -5.44 26.36 7.26
C GLU A 134 -5.57 25.83 5.83
N ASP A 135 -6.01 24.59 5.65
CA ASP A 135 -6.12 23.95 4.33
C ASP A 135 -7.29 22.95 4.29
N GLU A 136 -7.89 22.81 3.10
CA GLU A 136 -8.99 21.89 2.82
C GLU A 136 -8.71 21.14 1.52
N LYS A 137 -8.65 19.81 1.60
CA LYS A 137 -8.30 18.95 0.46
C LYS A 137 -9.39 17.93 0.19
N VAL A 138 -9.92 17.94 -1.03
CA VAL A 138 -10.80 16.86 -1.49
C VAL A 138 -9.96 15.62 -1.77
N VAL A 139 -10.26 14.53 -1.07
CA VAL A 139 -9.55 13.25 -1.17
C VAL A 139 -10.23 12.36 -2.19
N ARG A 140 -9.54 12.09 -3.31
CA ARG A 140 -10.05 11.19 -4.36
C ARG A 140 -9.79 9.72 -4.03
N THR A 141 -8.57 9.40 -3.61
CA THR A 141 -8.14 8.02 -3.40
C THR A 141 -7.19 7.95 -2.20
N GLU A 142 -7.32 6.90 -1.40
CA GLU A 142 -6.42 6.58 -0.29
C GLU A 142 -6.01 5.11 -0.44
N GLN A 143 -4.72 4.83 -0.38
CA GLN A 143 -4.15 3.49 -0.52
C GLN A 143 -3.47 3.07 0.77
N PHE A 144 -3.53 1.77 1.07
CA PHE A 144 -2.97 1.17 2.27
C PHE A 144 -2.17 -0.06 1.89
N GLN A 145 -1.08 -0.29 2.61
CA GLN A 145 -0.26 -1.49 2.46
C GLN A 145 0.16 -2.03 3.82
N ALA A 146 0.35 -3.35 3.89
CA ALA A 146 0.95 -3.99 5.05
C ALA A 146 2.41 -3.51 5.21
N TYR A 147 2.87 -3.40 6.46
CA TYR A 147 4.24 -2.95 6.71
C TYR A 147 5.24 -4.03 6.33
N HIS A 148 5.90 -3.83 5.18
CA HIS A 148 6.74 -4.83 4.52
C HIS A 148 7.73 -5.58 5.43
N PRO A 149 8.52 -4.91 6.31
CA PRO A 149 9.47 -5.62 7.19
C PRO A 149 8.84 -6.60 8.19
N PHE A 150 7.52 -6.60 8.35
CA PHE A 150 6.80 -7.58 9.16
C PHE A 150 6.33 -8.79 8.35
N GLY A 151 6.45 -8.76 7.02
CA GLY A 151 6.14 -9.84 6.11
C GLY A 151 7.27 -10.89 6.00
N PRO A 152 7.14 -11.84 5.05
CA PRO A 152 8.20 -12.77 4.67
C PRO A 152 9.55 -12.12 4.41
N ALA A 153 10.61 -12.74 4.93
CA ALA A 153 11.99 -12.32 4.63
C ALA A 153 12.25 -12.34 3.11
N GLU A 154 11.59 -13.28 2.42
CA GLU A 154 11.57 -13.44 0.97
C GLU A 154 10.77 -12.37 0.22
N THR A 155 10.09 -11.43 0.91
CA THR A 155 9.32 -10.38 0.22
C THR A 155 10.19 -9.17 -0.17
N HIS A 156 11.51 -9.21 0.01
CA HIS A 156 12.41 -8.13 -0.47
C HIS A 156 12.34 -7.85 -1.98
N GLN A 157 11.53 -8.59 -2.74
CA GLN A 157 11.15 -8.27 -4.12
C GLN A 157 9.65 -8.09 -4.23
N GLN A 158 9.20 -6.87 -3.96
CA GLN A 158 8.16 -6.23 -4.75
C GLN A 158 8.56 -4.76 -4.82
N PHE A 159 9.57 -4.45 -5.62
CA PHE A 159 9.68 -3.13 -6.24
C PHE A 159 8.54 -3.00 -7.27
N SER A 160 7.31 -2.93 -6.77
CA SER A 160 6.15 -2.46 -7.55
C SER A 160 6.16 -0.93 -7.69
N ASP A 161 7.09 -0.23 -7.04
CA ASP A 161 7.21 1.21 -7.15
C ASP A 161 8.12 1.57 -8.33
N TYR A 162 7.51 2.07 -9.40
CA TYR A 162 8.21 2.73 -10.50
C TYR A 162 9.32 3.65 -9.98
N ILE A 163 10.58 3.25 -10.08
CA ILE A 163 11.69 4.16 -9.79
C ILE A 163 11.83 5.08 -11.00
N SER A 164 11.39 6.33 -10.85
CA SER A 164 11.63 7.37 -11.85
C SER A 164 13.07 7.83 -11.74
N LEU A 165 13.90 7.48 -12.71
CA LEU A 165 15.26 7.96 -12.83
C LEU A 165 15.30 9.31 -13.57
N ALA A 166 16.34 10.10 -13.32
CA ALA A 166 16.55 11.35 -14.03
C ALA A 166 16.53 11.12 -15.56
N GLY A 167 15.80 11.98 -16.28
CA GLY A 167 15.63 11.84 -17.73
C GLY A 167 14.36 11.09 -18.17
N GLY A 168 13.44 10.76 -17.26
CA GLY A 168 12.14 10.15 -17.60
C GLY A 168 12.20 8.64 -17.81
N ASN A 169 13.29 7.99 -17.42
CA ASN A 169 13.38 6.53 -17.45
C ASN A 169 12.66 5.95 -16.25
N LYS A 170 11.94 4.85 -16.45
CA LYS A 170 11.29 4.11 -15.36
C LYS A 170 11.87 2.71 -15.28
N VAL A 171 12.02 2.22 -14.05
CA VAL A 171 12.42 0.82 -13.77
C VAL A 171 11.25 0.09 -13.14
N VAL A 172 11.04 -1.15 -13.55
CA VAL A 172 10.06 -2.07 -12.98
C VAL A 172 10.67 -3.47 -12.87
N GLU A 173 10.22 -4.24 -11.90
CA GLU A 173 10.58 -5.63 -11.73
C GLU A 173 9.38 -6.51 -12.10
N LEU A 174 9.59 -7.51 -12.96
CA LEU A 174 8.54 -8.34 -13.55
C LEU A 174 8.85 -9.82 -13.36
N THR A 175 7.87 -10.60 -12.96
CA THR A 175 7.98 -12.07 -12.97
C THR A 175 7.49 -12.58 -14.32
N VAL A 176 8.21 -13.52 -14.91
CA VAL A 176 7.83 -14.15 -16.19
C VAL A 176 6.89 -15.31 -15.92
N ASP A 177 5.67 -15.23 -16.43
CA ASP A 177 4.69 -16.31 -16.34
C ASP A 177 5.07 -17.53 -17.21
N ASP A 178 4.50 -18.70 -16.87
CA ASP A 178 4.73 -19.96 -17.59
C ASP A 178 4.40 -19.89 -19.09
N ASP A 179 3.38 -19.12 -19.46
CA ASP A 179 2.90 -18.96 -20.85
C ASP A 179 3.20 -17.57 -21.44
N ALA A 180 4.10 -16.80 -20.81
CA ALA A 180 4.45 -15.45 -21.27
C ALA A 180 5.06 -15.49 -22.69
N PRO A 181 4.71 -14.54 -23.58
CA PRO A 181 5.27 -14.49 -24.95
C PRO A 181 6.80 -14.49 -25.03
N ILE A 182 7.48 -13.92 -24.03
CA ILE A 182 8.95 -13.87 -23.98
C ILE A 182 9.59 -15.16 -23.43
N ALA A 183 8.83 -16.05 -22.80
CA ALA A 183 9.35 -17.25 -22.17
C ALA A 183 10.00 -18.19 -23.22
N GLY A 184 11.21 -18.67 -22.93
CA GLY A 184 12.00 -19.51 -23.83
C GLY A 184 12.68 -18.75 -24.98
N MET A 185 12.58 -17.42 -25.03
CA MET A 185 13.32 -16.61 -25.99
C MET A 185 14.65 -16.12 -25.40
N SER A 186 15.66 -15.94 -26.25
CA SER A 186 16.82 -15.13 -25.89
C SER A 186 16.49 -13.65 -26.00
N LEU A 187 17.16 -12.79 -25.24
CA LEU A 187 16.97 -11.34 -25.32
C LEU A 187 17.21 -10.78 -26.73
N GLU A 188 18.20 -11.31 -27.45
CA GLU A 188 18.47 -10.93 -28.83
C GLU A 188 17.33 -11.33 -29.77
N ARG A 189 16.78 -12.54 -29.59
CA ARG A 189 15.66 -13.02 -30.40
C ARG A 189 14.39 -12.22 -30.11
N ALA A 190 14.09 -11.95 -28.84
CA ALA A 190 12.94 -11.16 -28.45
C ALA A 190 12.98 -9.74 -29.01
N ALA A 191 14.17 -9.11 -29.06
CA ALA A 191 14.36 -7.82 -29.72
C ALA A 191 14.20 -7.90 -31.25
N GLN A 192 14.74 -8.94 -31.90
CA GLN A 192 14.64 -9.13 -33.35
C GLN A 192 13.22 -9.44 -33.83
N GLU A 193 12.46 -10.21 -33.06
CA GLU A 193 11.07 -10.56 -33.35
C GLU A 193 10.08 -9.47 -32.91
N GLY A 194 10.57 -8.40 -32.27
CA GLY A 194 9.75 -7.25 -31.82
C GLY A 194 8.88 -7.55 -30.60
N VAL A 195 9.16 -8.64 -29.88
CA VAL A 195 8.51 -9.00 -28.61
C VAL A 195 8.96 -8.03 -27.50
N LEU A 196 10.24 -7.65 -27.48
CA LEU A 196 10.73 -6.54 -26.67
C LEU A 196 10.76 -5.27 -27.52
N GLU A 197 10.00 -4.26 -27.11
CA GLU A 197 9.93 -2.97 -27.81
C GLU A 197 11.25 -2.18 -27.77
N ASP A 198 11.46 -1.35 -28.79
CA ASP A 198 12.60 -0.44 -28.85
C ASP A 198 12.58 0.57 -27.69
N GLY A 199 13.63 0.57 -26.86
CA GLY A 199 13.73 1.45 -25.68
C GLY A 199 13.51 0.74 -24.35
N VAL A 200 13.16 -0.55 -24.39
CA VAL A 200 13.13 -1.47 -23.26
C VAL A 200 14.51 -2.13 -23.09
N LEU A 201 15.05 -2.10 -21.88
CA LEU A 201 16.31 -2.74 -21.53
C LEU A 201 16.13 -3.64 -20.32
N VAL A 202 16.42 -4.93 -20.47
CA VAL A 202 16.56 -5.84 -19.33
C VAL A 202 17.92 -5.58 -18.68
N VAL A 203 17.90 -5.20 -17.40
CA VAL A 203 19.07 -4.80 -16.60
C VAL A 203 19.62 -5.98 -15.81
N SER A 204 18.75 -6.82 -15.27
CA SER A 204 19.11 -8.05 -14.56
C SER A 204 18.06 -9.14 -14.78
N ILE A 205 18.50 -10.39 -14.69
CA ILE A 205 17.66 -11.58 -14.64
C ILE A 205 17.97 -12.26 -13.32
N GLU A 206 16.97 -12.46 -12.47
CA GLU A 206 17.11 -13.21 -11.23
C GLU A 206 16.44 -14.58 -11.38
N ARG A 207 17.21 -15.62 -11.03
CA ARG A 207 16.81 -17.02 -11.16
C ARG A 207 17.47 -17.83 -10.06
N ASP A 208 16.69 -18.65 -9.36
CA ASP A 208 17.18 -19.53 -8.29
C ASP A 208 18.07 -18.78 -7.25
N ASP A 209 17.63 -17.59 -6.81
CA ASP A 209 18.36 -16.68 -5.89
C ASP A 209 19.71 -16.13 -6.44
N ALA A 210 19.96 -16.25 -7.75
CA ALA A 210 21.15 -15.72 -8.41
C ALA A 210 20.80 -14.59 -9.37
N VAL A 211 21.54 -13.47 -9.26
CA VAL A 211 21.43 -12.34 -10.17
C VAL A 211 22.38 -12.52 -11.35
N LEU A 212 21.82 -12.64 -12.54
CA LEU A 212 22.51 -12.80 -13.81
C LEU A 212 22.57 -11.47 -14.56
N THR A 213 23.74 -11.18 -15.13
CA THR A 213 23.91 -10.04 -16.04
C THR A 213 23.41 -10.43 -17.44
N PRO A 214 22.39 -9.73 -17.99
CA PRO A 214 21.79 -10.08 -19.27
C PRO A 214 22.77 -9.86 -20.42
N ARG A 215 22.73 -10.78 -21.37
CA ARG A 215 23.46 -10.78 -22.65
C ARG A 215 22.48 -11.15 -23.77
N GLY A 216 22.82 -10.88 -25.02
CA GLY A 216 21.94 -11.19 -26.16
C GLY A 216 21.51 -12.67 -26.22
N ASP A 217 22.41 -13.58 -25.83
CA ASP A 217 22.18 -15.02 -25.76
C ASP A 217 21.52 -15.50 -24.46
N SER A 218 21.20 -14.59 -23.53
CA SER A 218 20.52 -14.95 -22.28
C SER A 218 19.07 -15.33 -22.56
N GLU A 219 18.76 -16.59 -22.27
CA GLU A 219 17.42 -17.17 -22.40
C GLU A 219 16.57 -16.84 -21.16
N ILE A 220 15.39 -16.28 -21.41
CA ILE A 220 14.38 -15.99 -20.40
C ILE A 220 13.57 -17.24 -20.12
N ARG A 221 13.33 -17.55 -18.85
CA ARG A 221 12.58 -18.73 -18.41
C ARG A 221 11.38 -18.31 -17.56
N PRO A 222 10.32 -19.13 -17.55
CA PRO A 222 9.27 -19.00 -16.56
C PRO A 222 9.82 -18.95 -15.13
N GLY A 223 9.25 -18.09 -14.32
CA GLY A 223 9.67 -17.83 -12.95
C GLY A 223 10.91 -16.93 -12.82
N ASP A 224 11.53 -16.50 -13.92
CA ASP A 224 12.55 -15.46 -13.86
C ASP A 224 11.95 -14.15 -13.34
N ILE A 225 12.75 -13.41 -12.58
CA ILE A 225 12.43 -12.06 -12.17
C ILE A 225 13.34 -11.08 -12.93
N LEU A 226 12.75 -10.24 -13.76
CA LEU A 226 13.44 -9.34 -14.67
C LEU A 226 13.36 -7.91 -14.15
N THR A 227 14.52 -7.26 -13.98
CA THR A 227 14.54 -5.80 -13.83
C THR A 227 14.58 -5.17 -15.21
N VAL A 228 13.54 -4.41 -15.54
CA VAL A 228 13.36 -3.80 -16.85
C VAL A 228 13.35 -2.28 -16.75
N LEU A 229 14.11 -1.63 -17.62
CA LEU A 229 14.20 -0.18 -17.75
C LEU A 229 13.54 0.24 -19.06
N SER A 230 12.60 1.20 -19.02
CA SER A 230 12.02 1.83 -20.20
C SER A 230 12.38 3.31 -20.28
N ARG A 231 12.82 3.76 -21.46
CA ARG A 231 13.04 5.17 -21.80
C ARG A 231 11.78 5.77 -22.42
N GLY A 232 10.89 6.31 -21.59
CA GLY A 232 9.60 6.86 -22.04
C GLY A 232 8.40 6.43 -21.20
N GLY A 233 8.60 5.44 -20.32
CA GLY A 233 7.57 4.90 -19.44
C GLY A 233 7.07 3.52 -19.86
N PHE A 234 6.14 2.97 -19.10
CA PHE A 234 5.57 1.64 -19.36
C PHE A 234 4.15 1.79 -19.89
N THR A 235 3.80 1.02 -20.93
CA THR A 235 2.44 0.85 -21.47
C THR A 235 1.86 -0.48 -20.99
N GLU A 236 0.53 -0.63 -21.01
CA GLU A 236 -0.11 -1.93 -20.68
C GLU A 236 0.38 -3.05 -21.61
N SER A 237 0.57 -2.77 -22.91
CA SER A 237 1.13 -3.71 -23.90
C SER A 237 2.51 -4.26 -23.52
N MET A 238 3.29 -3.52 -22.74
CA MET A 238 4.62 -3.94 -22.33
C MET A 238 4.57 -5.04 -21.26
N PHE A 239 3.54 -5.04 -20.40
CA PHE A 239 3.37 -6.07 -19.36
C PHE A 239 2.86 -7.38 -19.94
N GLU A 240 2.01 -7.33 -20.98
CA GLU A 240 1.49 -8.49 -21.72
C GLU A 240 2.58 -9.41 -22.31
N VAL A 241 3.81 -8.90 -22.46
CA VAL A 241 4.96 -9.68 -22.92
C VAL A 241 5.50 -10.63 -21.84
N PHE A 242 5.34 -10.26 -20.57
CA PHE A 242 5.88 -10.97 -19.41
C PHE A 242 4.80 -11.72 -18.61
N GLU A 243 3.54 -11.35 -18.80
CA GLU A 243 2.37 -11.96 -18.20
C GLU A 243 1.65 -12.87 -19.21
N ALA A 244 0.94 -13.89 -18.74
CA ALA A 244 0.08 -14.70 -19.61
C ALA A 244 -1.17 -13.91 -20.06
N GLU A 245 -1.62 -14.06 -21.31
CA GLU A 245 -2.86 -13.41 -21.78
C GLU A 245 -4.07 -13.85 -20.93
N GLY A 246 -4.51 -12.96 -20.04
CA GLY A 246 -5.80 -13.03 -19.36
C GLY A 246 -5.78 -13.64 -17.95
N ASN A 247 -5.76 -12.76 -16.94
CA ASN A 247 -6.50 -12.96 -15.69
C ASN A 247 -7.14 -11.64 -15.23
#